data_AF-A0A4Q8QS52-F1
#
_entry.id   AF-A0A4Q8QS52-F1
#
_cell.length_a   1.000
_cell.length_b   1.000
_cell.length_c   1.000
_cell.angle_alpha   90.00
_cell.angle_beta   90.00
_cell.angle_gamma   90.00
#
_symmetry.space_group_name_H-M   'P 1'
#
loop_
_entity.id
_entity.type
_entity.pdbx_description
1 polymer ?
#
loop_
_entity_poly.entity_id
_entity_poly.type
_entity_poly.pdbx_seq_one_letter_code
_entity_poly.pdbx_strand_id
1 'polypeptide(L)'
;MPSDKPVERYVICRMIIGDSLTLISDEAEYRACVLAVDGLTGICDVEETYESLIENYIEWENAIGHHALRQLVSFDINHIEVAASRKLVARKLANLLASARLYLDSLPKHTKRILPGNSGALVQIKQAPSIQYDDRLSYRVMEALRNYSQHAALPIHGISTEASRKGSAAEADELTFAVLPHIDHQLLAQDANFKKAVLEEISKLEKIELKPMVREYIEGISAIHSAFRMITEPKRKAWAGRLENAAKLFTDQYPGEYTTGLAILPVDAGGLKADEEVYIDGRVVRYLAHMQRKYLAMFNFAKRKLDY
;
A
#
# COMPACT_ATOMS: atom_id res chain seq x y z
N MET A 1 1.11 -9.15 34.42
CA MET A 1 0.68 -7.86 35.00
C MET A 1 1.95 -7.10 35.34
N PRO A 2 2.12 -5.84 34.89
CA PRO A 2 3.24 -5.01 35.33
C PRO A 2 3.20 -4.87 36.86
N SER A 3 4.34 -4.89 37.51
CA SER A 3 4.40 -4.55 38.94
C SER A 3 4.28 -3.02 39.10
N ASP A 4 3.54 -2.54 40.12
CA ASP A 4 3.54 -1.12 40.51
C ASP A 4 4.87 -0.67 41.19
N LYS A 5 5.90 -1.53 41.16
CA LYS A 5 7.20 -1.27 41.78
C LYS A 5 8.15 -0.60 40.78
N PRO A 6 9.10 0.23 41.26
CA PRO A 6 10.05 0.92 40.41
C PRO A 6 10.94 -0.07 39.63
N VAL A 7 11.31 0.33 38.41
CA VAL A 7 12.31 -0.36 37.60
C VAL A 7 13.65 -0.37 38.35
N GLU A 8 14.22 -1.55 38.56
CA GLU A 8 15.53 -1.69 39.20
C GLU A 8 16.63 -1.96 38.16
N ARG A 9 16.33 -2.78 37.14
CA ARG A 9 17.29 -3.16 36.10
C ARG A 9 16.60 -3.51 34.79
N TYR A 10 17.38 -3.56 33.71
CA TYR A 10 16.92 -3.96 32.39
C TYR A 10 17.57 -5.29 32.01
N VAL A 11 16.82 -6.18 31.39
CA VAL A 11 17.30 -7.51 31.01
C VAL A 11 16.87 -7.87 29.61
N ILE A 12 17.72 -8.64 28.92
CA ILE A 12 17.37 -9.35 27.69
C ILE A 12 17.11 -10.81 28.05
N CYS A 13 15.92 -11.31 27.71
CA CYS A 13 15.54 -12.69 27.96
C CYS A 13 14.56 -13.20 26.90
N ARG A 14 14.30 -14.49 26.90
CA ARG A 14 13.27 -15.08 26.04
C ARG A 14 11.95 -15.11 26.79
N MET A 15 10.90 -14.64 26.13
CA MET A 15 9.53 -14.69 26.65
C MET A 15 8.90 -16.06 26.39
N ILE A 16 9.55 -17.12 26.88
CA ILE A 16 9.13 -18.52 26.73
C ILE A 16 8.97 -19.12 28.14
N ILE A 17 7.90 -19.89 28.35
CA ILE A 17 7.63 -20.53 29.64
C ILE A 17 8.77 -21.49 29.99
N GLY A 18 9.29 -21.38 31.22
CA GLY A 18 10.34 -22.24 31.75
C GLY A 18 11.76 -21.82 31.38
N ASP A 19 11.93 -20.75 30.61
CA ASP A 19 13.24 -20.17 30.33
C ASP A 19 13.71 -19.27 31.47
N SER A 20 14.96 -19.44 31.89
CA SER A 20 15.60 -18.66 32.94
C SER A 20 16.84 -17.92 32.47
N LEU A 21 17.17 -17.96 31.17
CA LEU A 21 18.33 -17.27 30.62
C LEU A 21 18.05 -15.77 30.53
N THR A 22 18.84 -14.99 31.26
CA THR A 22 18.73 -13.54 31.31
C THR A 22 20.11 -12.91 31.17
N LEU A 23 20.23 -11.96 30.26
CA LEU A 23 21.41 -11.11 30.10
C LEU A 23 21.10 -9.71 30.67
N ILE A 24 22.00 -9.16 31.48
CA ILE A 24 21.85 -7.79 32.01
C ILE A 24 22.02 -6.78 30.86
N SER A 25 21.15 -5.78 30.82
CA SER A 25 21.19 -4.66 29.89
C SER A 25 21.01 -3.34 30.65
N ASP A 26 20.81 -2.24 29.93
CA ASP A 26 20.63 -0.91 30.50
C ASP A 26 19.43 -0.16 29.90
N GLU A 27 19.08 0.97 30.53
CA GLU A 27 17.95 1.79 30.10
C GLU A 27 18.15 2.36 28.69
N ALA A 28 19.39 2.74 28.33
CA ALA A 28 19.67 3.34 27.04
C ALA A 28 19.45 2.33 25.91
N GLU A 29 19.84 1.07 26.12
CA GLU A 29 19.57 -0.04 25.22
C GLU A 29 18.08 -0.31 25.07
N TYR A 30 17.36 -0.39 26.19
CA TYR A 30 15.91 -0.55 26.20
C TYR A 30 15.21 0.55 25.41
N ARG A 31 15.47 1.83 25.73
CA ARG A 31 14.86 2.98 25.04
C ARG A 31 15.20 3.02 23.55
N ALA A 32 16.42 2.63 23.17
CA ALA A 32 16.81 2.56 21.77
C ALA A 32 16.08 1.43 21.02
N CYS A 33 15.85 0.30 21.67
CA CYS A 33 15.08 -0.81 21.13
C CYS A 33 13.58 -0.47 21.00
N VAL A 34 12.99 0.20 22.00
CA VAL A 34 11.63 0.78 21.92
C VAL A 34 11.51 1.65 20.67
N LEU A 35 12.40 2.64 20.54
CA LEU A 35 12.41 3.56 19.39
C LEU A 35 12.58 2.82 18.05
N ALA A 36 13.40 1.77 18.01
CA ALA A 36 13.62 0.98 16.81
C ALA A 36 12.39 0.18 16.41
N VAL A 37 11.74 -0.49 17.36
CA VAL A 37 10.50 -1.23 17.10
C VAL A 37 9.38 -0.28 16.69
N ASP A 38 9.19 0.83 17.39
CA ASP A 38 8.16 1.84 17.05
C ASP A 38 8.38 2.41 15.65
N GLY A 39 9.64 2.73 15.31
CA GLY A 39 10.01 3.24 13.99
C GLY A 39 9.74 2.24 12.88
N LEU A 40 10.10 0.97 13.08
CA LEU A 40 9.89 -0.11 12.10
C LEU A 40 8.40 -0.45 11.94
N THR A 41 7.66 -0.57 13.04
CA THR A 41 6.20 -0.74 13.02
C THR A 41 5.53 0.43 12.32
N GLY A 42 5.99 1.66 12.56
CA GLY A 42 5.48 2.83 11.87
C GLY A 42 5.67 2.78 10.35
N ILE A 43 6.74 2.15 9.86
CA ILE A 43 6.94 1.88 8.42
C ILE A 43 6.00 0.75 7.96
N CYS A 44 5.83 -0.32 8.76
CA CYS A 44 4.86 -1.39 8.45
C CYS A 44 3.45 -0.84 8.23
N ASP A 45 2.96 0.06 9.09
CA ASP A 45 1.64 0.70 8.93
C ASP A 45 1.46 1.34 7.53
N VAL A 46 2.52 1.97 7.02
CA VAL A 46 2.50 2.61 5.69
C VAL A 46 2.50 1.57 4.58
N GLU A 47 3.30 0.50 4.73
CA GLU A 47 3.35 -0.62 3.80
C GLU A 47 2.02 -1.38 3.73
N GLU A 48 1.34 -1.59 4.86
CA GLU A 48 0.00 -2.21 4.94
C GLU A 48 -1.07 -1.32 4.30
N THR A 49 -1.02 -0.01 4.53
CA THR A 49 -1.95 0.93 3.89
C THR A 49 -1.75 0.96 2.37
N TYR A 50 -0.49 0.89 1.91
CA TYR A 50 -0.17 0.78 0.49
C TYR A 50 -0.58 -0.57 -0.09
N GLU A 51 -0.39 -1.67 0.62
CA GLU A 51 -0.89 -2.99 0.24
C GLU A 51 -2.41 -2.96 0.03
N SER A 52 -3.17 -2.36 0.94
CA SER A 52 -4.62 -2.21 0.80
C SER A 52 -5.01 -1.50 -0.50
N LEU A 53 -4.28 -0.45 -0.89
CA LEU A 53 -4.47 0.21 -2.19
C LEU A 53 -4.22 -0.76 -3.37
N ILE A 54 -3.13 -1.52 -3.33
CA ILE A 54 -2.79 -2.45 -4.42
C ILE A 54 -3.81 -3.59 -4.51
N GLU A 55 -4.27 -4.13 -3.39
CA GLU A 55 -5.31 -5.15 -3.37
C GLU A 55 -6.64 -4.61 -3.92
N ASN A 56 -7.03 -3.36 -3.60
CA ASN A 56 -8.21 -2.72 -4.23
C ASN A 56 -8.07 -2.57 -5.76
N TYR A 57 -6.84 -2.35 -6.26
CA TYR A 57 -6.60 -2.33 -7.70
C TYR A 57 -6.76 -3.73 -8.31
N ILE A 58 -6.21 -4.75 -7.66
CA ILE A 58 -6.35 -6.15 -8.09
C ILE A 58 -7.84 -6.54 -8.13
N GLU A 59 -8.61 -6.17 -7.13
CA GLU A 59 -10.06 -6.41 -7.10
C GLU A 59 -10.81 -5.72 -8.25
N TRP A 60 -10.39 -4.52 -8.65
CA TRP A 60 -10.99 -3.80 -9.75
C TRP A 60 -10.69 -4.45 -11.10
N GLU A 61 -9.43 -4.79 -11.38
CA GLU A 61 -9.06 -5.52 -12.59
C GLU A 61 -9.71 -6.91 -12.63
N ASN A 62 -9.77 -7.62 -11.49
CA ASN A 62 -10.44 -8.91 -11.39
C ASN A 62 -11.93 -8.82 -11.73
N ALA A 63 -12.62 -7.75 -11.32
CA ALA A 63 -14.02 -7.55 -11.69
C ALA A 63 -14.21 -7.39 -13.21
N ILE A 64 -13.26 -6.72 -13.89
CA ILE A 64 -13.26 -6.58 -15.35
C ILE A 64 -12.95 -7.92 -16.02
N GLY A 65 -11.88 -8.60 -15.59
CA GLY A 65 -11.46 -9.88 -16.13
C GLY A 65 -12.52 -10.97 -15.96
N HIS A 66 -13.21 -11.00 -14.82
CA HIS A 66 -14.32 -11.92 -14.60
C HIS A 66 -15.48 -11.67 -15.58
N HIS A 67 -15.78 -10.41 -15.90
CA HIS A 67 -16.80 -10.10 -16.92
C HIS A 67 -16.35 -10.53 -18.32
N ALA A 68 -15.09 -10.26 -18.69
CA ALA A 68 -14.52 -10.70 -19.97
C ALA A 68 -14.54 -12.23 -20.11
N LEU A 69 -14.20 -12.96 -19.05
CA LEU A 69 -14.27 -14.43 -19.02
C LEU A 69 -15.70 -14.94 -19.22
N ARG A 70 -16.69 -14.30 -18.59
CA ARG A 70 -18.10 -14.68 -18.79
C ARG A 70 -18.57 -14.45 -20.23
N GLN A 71 -18.13 -13.36 -20.86
CA GLN A 71 -18.42 -13.06 -22.26
C GLN A 71 -17.79 -14.08 -23.22
N LEU A 72 -16.58 -14.56 -22.90
CA LEU A 72 -15.91 -15.59 -23.67
C LEU A 72 -16.71 -16.91 -23.71
N VAL A 73 -17.37 -17.26 -22.59
CA VAL A 73 -18.11 -18.52 -22.47
C VAL A 73 -19.57 -18.39 -22.90
N SER A 74 -20.21 -17.26 -22.59
CA SER A 74 -21.63 -17.02 -22.86
C SER A 74 -21.83 -15.72 -23.63
N PHE A 75 -22.26 -15.85 -24.88
CA PHE A 75 -22.65 -14.71 -25.71
C PHE A 75 -24.04 -14.15 -25.34
N ASP A 76 -24.80 -14.83 -24.49
CA ASP A 76 -26.15 -14.43 -24.06
C ASP A 76 -26.09 -13.54 -22.80
N ILE A 77 -25.43 -12.40 -22.90
CA ILE A 77 -25.40 -11.42 -21.80
C ILE A 77 -26.56 -10.46 -22.00
N ASN A 78 -27.61 -10.65 -21.20
CA ASN A 78 -28.75 -9.73 -21.19
C ASN A 78 -28.39 -8.40 -20.48
N HIS A 79 -29.21 -7.38 -20.71
CA HIS A 79 -29.01 -6.02 -20.18
C HIS A 79 -28.87 -5.96 -18.64
N ILE A 80 -29.46 -6.91 -17.91
CA ILE A 80 -29.40 -6.97 -16.43
C ILE A 80 -27.98 -7.34 -16.01
N GLU A 81 -27.37 -8.32 -16.67
CA GLU A 81 -26.00 -8.74 -16.38
C GLU A 81 -24.98 -7.65 -16.72
N VAL A 82 -25.14 -6.97 -17.86
CA VAL A 82 -24.29 -5.81 -18.23
C VAL A 82 -24.41 -4.71 -17.17
N ALA A 83 -25.62 -4.39 -16.74
CA ALA A 83 -25.85 -3.37 -15.71
C ALA A 83 -25.25 -3.77 -14.35
N ALA A 84 -25.32 -5.05 -13.98
CA ALA A 84 -24.71 -5.58 -12.76
C ALA A 84 -23.17 -5.49 -12.81
N SER A 85 -22.56 -5.91 -13.92
CA SER A 85 -21.12 -5.78 -14.15
C SER A 85 -20.66 -4.33 -14.10
N ARG A 86 -21.39 -3.41 -14.77
CA ARG A 86 -21.09 -1.98 -14.73
C ARG A 86 -21.07 -1.47 -13.29
N LYS A 87 -22.13 -1.76 -12.50
CA LYS A 87 -22.22 -1.33 -11.10
C LYS A 87 -21.10 -1.90 -10.25
N LEU A 88 -20.73 -3.17 -10.46
CA LEU A 88 -19.64 -3.81 -9.74
C LEU A 88 -18.29 -3.14 -10.03
N VAL A 89 -17.94 -2.97 -11.31
CA VAL A 89 -16.69 -2.33 -11.74
C VAL A 89 -16.64 -0.88 -11.25
N ALA A 90 -17.76 -0.16 -11.31
CA ALA A 90 -17.84 1.23 -10.83
C ALA A 90 -17.61 1.34 -9.32
N ARG A 91 -18.24 0.45 -8.51
CA ARG A 91 -18.04 0.41 -7.06
C ARG A 91 -16.61 0.03 -6.68
N LYS A 92 -16.01 -0.94 -7.38
CA LYS A 92 -14.61 -1.32 -7.14
C LYS A 92 -13.66 -0.18 -7.50
N LEU A 93 -13.94 0.60 -8.56
CA LEU A 93 -13.16 1.80 -8.88
C LEU A 93 -13.31 2.88 -7.80
N ALA A 94 -14.53 3.13 -7.33
CA ALA A 94 -14.75 4.09 -6.24
C ALA A 94 -14.00 3.69 -4.96
N ASN A 95 -14.02 2.40 -4.60
CA ASN A 95 -13.24 1.88 -3.47
C ASN A 95 -11.73 2.05 -3.67
N LEU A 96 -11.23 1.76 -4.87
CA LEU A 96 -9.84 1.99 -5.22
C LEU A 96 -9.44 3.45 -5.02
N LEU A 97 -10.22 4.38 -5.59
CA LEU A 97 -9.97 5.81 -5.48
C LEU A 97 -10.04 6.32 -4.03
N ALA A 98 -10.95 5.78 -3.21
CA ALA A 98 -11.01 6.08 -1.78
C ALA A 98 -9.78 5.56 -1.03
N SER A 99 -9.32 4.34 -1.30
CA SER A 99 -8.11 3.77 -0.68
C SER A 99 -6.84 4.52 -1.07
N ALA A 100 -6.76 4.99 -2.32
CA ALA A 100 -5.68 5.84 -2.81
C ALA A 100 -5.64 7.15 -2.01
N ARG A 101 -6.80 7.77 -1.80
CA ARG A 101 -6.88 9.00 -1.03
C ARG A 101 -6.47 8.79 0.43
N LEU A 102 -6.94 7.73 1.07
CA LEU A 102 -6.57 7.38 2.44
C LEU A 102 -5.05 7.25 2.58
N TYR A 103 -4.41 6.51 1.65
CA TYR A 103 -2.96 6.36 1.61
C TYR A 103 -2.26 7.72 1.50
N LEU A 104 -2.62 8.54 0.51
CA LEU A 104 -1.99 9.84 0.27
C LEU A 104 -2.16 10.82 1.45
N ASP A 105 -3.32 10.85 2.10
CA ASP A 105 -3.58 11.72 3.24
C ASP A 105 -2.89 11.27 4.53
N SER A 106 -2.71 9.95 4.70
CA SER A 106 -2.02 9.38 5.87
C SER A 106 -0.50 9.57 5.80
N LEU A 107 0.08 9.53 4.59
CA LEU A 107 1.52 9.46 4.38
C LEU A 107 2.30 10.59 5.08
N PRO A 108 1.92 11.89 4.99
CA PRO A 108 2.63 12.95 5.70
C PRO A 108 2.60 12.81 7.22
N LYS A 109 1.50 12.28 7.78
CA LYS A 109 1.37 12.05 9.23
C LYS A 109 2.32 10.94 9.66
N HIS A 110 2.37 9.83 8.91
CA HIS A 110 3.33 8.76 9.16
C HIS A 110 4.77 9.23 9.02
N THR A 111 5.11 9.99 7.97
CA THR A 111 6.46 10.56 7.80
C THR A 111 6.87 11.41 8.99
N LYS A 112 5.99 12.29 9.49
CA LYS A 112 6.28 13.12 10.66
C LYS A 112 6.54 12.29 11.93
N ARG A 113 5.80 11.19 12.11
CA ARG A 113 5.95 10.26 13.24
C ARG A 113 7.26 9.46 13.15
N ILE A 114 7.59 8.93 11.98
CA ILE A 114 8.76 8.08 11.74
C ILE A 114 10.06 8.92 11.74
N LEU A 115 10.01 10.13 11.18
CA LEU A 115 11.16 11.02 11.02
C LEU A 115 10.93 12.36 11.73
N PRO A 116 10.81 12.36 13.08
CA PRO A 116 10.57 13.59 13.83
C PRO A 116 11.70 14.59 13.58
N GLY A 117 11.34 15.84 13.31
CA GLY A 117 12.29 16.94 13.03
C GLY A 117 12.88 16.96 11.61
N ASN A 118 12.61 15.96 10.76
CA ASN A 118 13.06 15.99 9.37
C ASN A 118 12.07 16.74 8.48
N SER A 119 12.16 18.08 8.50
CA SER A 119 11.30 18.96 7.70
C SER A 119 11.48 18.72 6.20
N GLY A 120 12.70 18.43 5.73
CA GLY A 120 13.01 18.15 4.34
C GLY A 120 12.25 16.93 3.80
N ALA A 121 12.28 15.82 4.54
CA ALA A 121 11.52 14.61 4.21
C ALA A 121 10.01 14.88 4.13
N LEU A 122 9.46 15.65 5.09
CA LEU A 122 8.04 15.99 5.09
C LEU A 122 7.64 16.87 3.90
N VAL A 123 8.48 17.83 3.52
CA VAL A 123 8.25 18.67 2.34
C VAL A 123 8.26 17.82 1.06
N GLN A 124 9.25 16.94 0.90
CA GLN A 124 9.35 16.04 -0.26
C GLN A 124 8.09 15.17 -0.40
N ILE A 125 7.63 14.54 0.68
CA ILE A 125 6.43 13.69 0.67
C ILE A 125 5.17 14.48 0.36
N LYS A 126 5.03 15.71 0.88
CA LYS A 126 3.87 16.57 0.60
C LYS A 126 3.83 17.07 -0.85
N GLN A 127 4.98 17.25 -1.47
CA GLN A 127 5.10 17.73 -2.86
C GLN A 127 4.92 16.61 -3.89
N ALA A 128 5.24 15.36 -3.54
CA ALA A 128 5.23 14.24 -4.47
C ALA A 128 3.87 14.02 -5.19
N PRO A 129 2.70 14.13 -4.53
CA PRO A 129 1.41 14.06 -5.22
C PRO A 129 1.20 15.18 -6.24
N SER A 130 1.66 16.40 -5.94
CA SER A 130 1.55 17.54 -6.87
C SER A 130 2.35 17.30 -8.15
N ILE A 131 3.56 16.72 -8.03
CA ILE A 131 4.37 16.34 -9.19
C ILE A 131 3.61 15.36 -10.08
N GLN A 132 3.03 14.31 -9.50
CA GLN A 132 2.24 13.35 -10.27
C GLN A 132 1.00 13.98 -10.91
N TYR A 133 0.35 14.91 -10.19
CA TYR A 133 -0.80 15.65 -10.69
C TYR A 133 -0.44 16.54 -11.88
N ASP A 134 0.70 17.21 -11.85
CA ASP A 134 1.13 18.12 -12.93
C ASP A 134 1.62 17.35 -14.16
N ASP A 135 2.32 16.23 -13.96
CA ASP A 135 2.95 15.45 -15.03
C ASP A 135 1.98 14.54 -15.80
N ARG A 136 0.88 14.08 -15.18
CA ARG A 136 0.06 12.99 -15.73
C ARG A 136 -1.42 13.35 -15.82
N LEU A 137 -1.96 13.38 -17.04
CA LEU A 137 -3.40 13.54 -17.27
C LEU A 137 -4.20 12.46 -16.52
N SER A 138 -3.80 11.20 -16.64
CA SER A 138 -4.44 10.06 -15.96
C SER A 138 -4.57 10.27 -14.45
N TYR A 139 -3.56 10.87 -13.81
CA TYR A 139 -3.60 11.18 -12.39
C TYR A 139 -4.65 12.26 -12.07
N ARG A 140 -4.71 13.32 -12.87
CA ARG A 140 -5.73 14.38 -12.73
C ARG A 140 -7.14 13.84 -12.94
N VAL A 141 -7.34 12.98 -13.93
CA VAL A 141 -8.62 12.34 -14.20
C VAL A 141 -9.06 11.48 -13.02
N MET A 142 -8.17 10.65 -12.46
CA MET A 142 -8.51 9.82 -11.30
C MET A 142 -8.84 10.65 -10.05
N GLU A 143 -8.10 11.73 -9.77
CA GLU A 143 -8.45 12.64 -8.66
C GLU A 143 -9.80 13.35 -8.88
N ALA A 144 -10.10 13.76 -10.12
CA ALA A 144 -11.39 14.37 -10.45
C ALA A 144 -12.55 13.36 -10.33
N LEU A 145 -12.37 12.13 -10.83
CA LEU A 145 -13.35 11.05 -10.70
C LEU A 145 -13.56 10.63 -9.24
N ARG A 146 -12.51 10.70 -8.40
CA ARG A 146 -12.62 10.43 -6.98
C ARG A 146 -13.53 11.46 -6.30
N ASN A 147 -13.30 12.74 -6.57
CA ASN A 147 -14.16 13.82 -6.04
C ASN A 147 -15.61 13.67 -6.51
N TYR A 148 -15.82 13.36 -7.79
CA TYR A 148 -17.15 13.05 -8.33
C TYR A 148 -17.81 11.86 -7.60
N SER A 149 -17.06 10.79 -7.37
CA SER A 149 -17.53 9.59 -6.67
C SER A 149 -17.93 9.82 -5.22
N GLN A 150 -17.32 10.81 -4.58
CA GLN A 150 -17.61 11.16 -3.18
C GLN A 150 -18.83 12.06 -3.03
N HIS A 151 -19.23 12.80 -4.07
CA HIS A 151 -20.22 13.87 -3.95
C HIS A 151 -21.42 13.76 -4.89
N ALA A 152 -21.32 13.00 -5.98
CA ALA A 152 -22.34 12.96 -7.02
C ALA A 152 -22.79 11.53 -7.36
N ALA A 153 -21.94 10.74 -8.03
CA ALA A 153 -22.33 9.40 -8.51
C ALA A 153 -21.12 8.50 -8.76
N LEU A 154 -21.37 7.22 -9.05
CA LEU A 154 -20.30 6.25 -9.33
C LEU A 154 -19.46 6.64 -10.57
N PRO A 155 -18.14 6.34 -10.59
CA PRO A 155 -17.20 6.88 -11.58
C PRO A 155 -17.28 6.25 -12.98
N ILE A 156 -18.18 5.30 -13.22
CA ILE A 156 -18.29 4.59 -14.51
C ILE A 156 -19.72 4.68 -15.04
N HIS A 157 -19.85 5.24 -16.24
CA HIS A 157 -21.11 5.50 -16.89
C HIS A 157 -21.59 4.31 -17.73
N GLY A 158 -20.67 3.49 -18.25
CA GLY A 158 -21.00 2.24 -18.92
C GLY A 158 -19.81 1.30 -19.10
N ILE A 159 -20.10 0.14 -19.67
CA ILE A 159 -19.11 -0.87 -20.07
C ILE A 159 -19.42 -1.33 -21.49
N SER A 160 -18.40 -1.53 -22.28
CA SER A 160 -18.47 -2.13 -23.61
C SER A 160 -17.74 -3.47 -23.59
N THR A 161 -18.27 -4.45 -24.33
CA THR A 161 -17.58 -5.71 -24.59
C THR A 161 -17.15 -5.70 -26.04
N GLU A 162 -15.87 -5.92 -26.29
CA GLU A 162 -15.34 -6.06 -27.64
C GLU A 162 -14.90 -7.51 -27.85
N ALA A 163 -15.26 -8.07 -29.00
CA ALA A 163 -14.73 -9.35 -29.47
C ALA A 163 -13.92 -9.08 -30.74
N SER A 164 -12.62 -9.38 -30.72
CA SER A 164 -11.74 -9.11 -31.86
C SER A 164 -11.03 -10.38 -32.31
N ARG A 165 -11.05 -10.62 -33.63
CA ARG A 165 -10.33 -11.73 -34.24
C ARG A 165 -8.89 -11.30 -34.50
N LYS A 166 -7.92 -12.07 -34.01
CA LYS A 166 -6.51 -11.92 -34.39
C LYS A 166 -6.17 -12.89 -35.52
N GLY A 167 -5.51 -12.38 -36.56
CA GLY A 167 -5.14 -13.14 -37.77
C GLY A 167 -5.43 -12.36 -39.06
N SER A 168 -5.01 -12.90 -40.20
CA SER A 168 -5.41 -12.36 -41.50
C SER A 168 -6.88 -12.71 -41.77
N ALA A 169 -7.57 -11.97 -42.65
CA ALA A 169 -8.98 -12.23 -42.96
C ALA A 169 -9.25 -13.65 -43.48
N ALA A 170 -8.22 -14.38 -43.93
CA ALA A 170 -8.30 -15.76 -44.40
C ALA A 170 -8.00 -16.82 -43.31
N GLU A 171 -7.31 -16.45 -42.21
CA GLU A 171 -6.82 -17.35 -41.16
C GLU A 171 -6.92 -16.63 -39.80
N ALA A 172 -8.15 -16.38 -39.34
CA ALA A 172 -8.40 -15.86 -38.01
C ALA A 172 -8.41 -17.03 -37.01
N ASP A 173 -7.26 -17.30 -36.39
CA ASP A 173 -7.07 -18.46 -35.50
C ASP A 173 -7.44 -18.16 -34.04
N GLU A 174 -7.61 -16.89 -33.67
CA GLU A 174 -7.88 -16.49 -32.28
C GLU A 174 -9.01 -15.47 -32.18
N LEU A 175 -9.89 -15.66 -31.19
CA LEU A 175 -10.92 -14.70 -30.79
C LEU A 175 -10.59 -14.18 -29.38
N THR A 176 -10.42 -12.87 -29.26
CA THR A 176 -10.11 -12.16 -28.01
C THR A 176 -11.32 -11.40 -27.51
N PHE A 177 -11.46 -11.26 -26.18
CA PHE A 177 -12.62 -10.62 -25.54
C PHE A 177 -12.18 -9.59 -24.51
N ALA A 178 -12.52 -8.33 -24.76
CA ALA A 178 -12.09 -7.21 -23.93
C ALA A 178 -13.26 -6.53 -23.20
N VAL A 179 -13.04 -6.43 -21.88
CA VAL A 179 -13.64 -5.52 -20.89
C VAL A 179 -13.34 -4.03 -21.07
N LEU A 180 -14.21 -3.16 -21.62
CA LEU A 180 -13.92 -1.71 -21.68
C LEU A 180 -14.91 -0.84 -20.86
N PRO A 181 -14.56 -0.47 -19.61
CA PRO A 181 -15.30 0.53 -18.87
C PRO A 181 -15.07 1.93 -19.44
N HIS A 182 -16.12 2.75 -19.48
CA HIS A 182 -16.05 4.11 -20.02
C HIS A 182 -16.71 5.16 -19.11
N ILE A 183 -16.20 6.38 -19.21
CA ILE A 183 -16.82 7.60 -18.68
C ILE A 183 -17.43 8.40 -19.83
N ASP A 184 -18.54 9.07 -19.54
CA ASP A 184 -19.15 10.04 -20.41
C ASP A 184 -18.78 11.45 -19.94
N HIS A 185 -17.96 12.14 -20.73
CA HIS A 185 -17.52 13.49 -20.39
C HIS A 185 -18.65 14.51 -20.45
N GLN A 186 -19.72 14.26 -21.22
CA GLN A 186 -20.89 15.13 -21.28
C GLN A 186 -21.71 15.02 -19.99
N LEU A 187 -21.86 13.80 -19.45
CA LEU A 187 -22.45 13.61 -18.13
C LEU A 187 -21.60 14.24 -17.02
N LEU A 188 -20.28 14.08 -17.07
CA LEU A 188 -19.39 14.73 -16.11
C LEU A 188 -19.47 16.27 -16.18
N ALA A 189 -19.67 16.84 -17.37
CA ALA A 189 -19.82 18.28 -17.54
C ALA A 189 -21.12 18.85 -16.95
N GLN A 190 -22.11 18.01 -16.64
CA GLN A 190 -23.34 18.42 -15.95
C GLN A 190 -23.12 18.66 -14.45
N ASP A 191 -22.05 18.11 -13.87
CA ASP A 191 -21.68 18.38 -12.49
C ASP A 191 -20.86 19.68 -12.39
N ALA A 192 -21.47 20.71 -11.80
CA ALA A 192 -20.83 22.02 -11.60
C ALA A 192 -19.56 21.98 -10.74
N ASN A 193 -19.37 20.94 -9.93
CA ASN A 193 -18.20 20.74 -9.09
C ASN A 193 -17.11 19.90 -9.77
N PHE A 194 -17.38 19.31 -10.93
CA PHE A 194 -16.35 18.59 -11.67
C PHE A 194 -15.31 19.58 -12.23
N LYS A 195 -14.04 19.19 -12.18
CA LYS A 195 -12.94 20.10 -12.49
C LYS A 195 -12.91 20.44 -13.99
N LYS A 196 -13.26 21.69 -14.33
CA LYS A 196 -13.33 22.20 -15.72
C LYS A 196 -12.06 21.96 -16.54
N ALA A 197 -10.89 22.23 -15.97
CA ALA A 197 -9.62 21.99 -16.65
C ALA A 197 -9.45 20.53 -17.08
N VAL A 198 -9.87 19.57 -16.23
CA VAL A 198 -9.79 18.14 -16.55
C VAL A 198 -10.80 17.76 -17.63
N LEU A 199 -12.01 18.35 -17.62
CA LEU A 199 -13.00 18.17 -18.70
C LEU A 199 -12.46 18.62 -20.05
N GLU A 200 -11.83 19.79 -20.10
CA GLU A 200 -11.23 20.33 -21.32
C GLU A 200 -10.07 19.47 -21.85
N GLU A 201 -9.33 18.81 -20.97
CA GLU A 201 -8.28 17.88 -21.36
C GLU A 201 -8.87 16.58 -21.93
N ILE A 202 -9.83 15.96 -21.24
CA ILE A 202 -10.40 14.68 -21.69
C ILE A 202 -11.32 14.84 -22.90
N SER A 203 -11.95 16.00 -23.11
CA SER A 203 -12.79 16.24 -24.28
C SER A 203 -12.01 16.33 -25.59
N LYS A 204 -10.68 16.51 -25.51
CA LYS A 204 -9.77 16.53 -26.66
C LYS A 204 -9.26 15.13 -27.04
N LEU A 205 -9.51 14.13 -26.19
CA LEU A 205 -9.13 12.75 -26.47
C LEU A 205 -10.13 12.13 -27.43
N GLU A 206 -9.64 11.44 -28.47
CA GLU A 206 -10.47 10.64 -29.36
C GLU A 206 -11.16 9.49 -28.61
N LYS A 207 -10.43 8.85 -27.70
CA LYS A 207 -10.92 7.76 -26.85
C LYS A 207 -10.37 7.89 -25.44
N ILE A 208 -11.25 7.74 -24.45
CA ILE A 208 -10.87 7.69 -23.03
C ILE A 208 -10.76 6.21 -22.63
N GLU A 209 -9.53 5.75 -22.44
CA GLU A 209 -9.27 4.36 -22.03
C GLU A 209 -8.99 4.29 -20.52
N LEU A 210 -9.99 3.86 -19.74
CA LEU A 210 -9.87 3.88 -18.27
C LEU A 210 -8.84 2.89 -17.73
N LYS A 211 -8.70 1.68 -18.32
CA LYS A 211 -7.73 0.67 -17.86
C LYS A 211 -6.29 1.23 -17.83
N PRO A 212 -5.74 1.76 -18.93
CA PRO A 212 -4.40 2.36 -18.90
C PRO A 212 -4.33 3.58 -17.97
N MET A 213 -5.34 4.45 -17.93
CA MET A 213 -5.34 5.61 -17.02
C MET A 213 -5.29 5.20 -15.54
N VAL A 214 -6.04 4.17 -15.13
CA VAL A 214 -6.00 3.64 -13.76
C VAL A 214 -4.62 3.04 -13.47
N ARG A 215 -4.01 2.30 -14.41
CA ARG A 215 -2.66 1.75 -14.22
C ARG A 215 -1.60 2.84 -14.08
N GLU A 216 -1.69 3.90 -14.87
CA GLU A 216 -0.80 5.07 -14.77
C GLU A 216 -0.97 5.83 -13.44
N TYR A 217 -2.19 5.87 -12.91
CA TYR A 217 -2.46 6.42 -11.58
C TYR A 217 -1.83 5.59 -10.47
N ILE A 218 -1.98 4.25 -10.52
CA ILE A 218 -1.31 3.34 -9.58
C ILE A 218 0.21 3.47 -9.69
N GLU A 219 0.77 3.56 -10.89
CA GLU A 219 2.20 3.79 -11.08
C GLU A 219 2.65 5.12 -10.46
N GLY A 220 1.87 6.19 -10.62
CA GLY A 220 2.14 7.48 -10.00
C GLY A 220 2.16 7.41 -8.47
N ILE A 221 1.19 6.73 -7.86
CA ILE A 221 1.18 6.51 -6.40
C ILE A 221 2.34 5.59 -5.97
N SER A 222 2.69 4.60 -6.79
CA SER A 222 3.83 3.71 -6.55
C SER A 222 5.16 4.46 -6.57
N ALA A 223 5.29 5.50 -7.41
CA ALA A 223 6.45 6.40 -7.41
C ALA A 223 6.54 7.20 -6.10
N ILE A 224 5.40 7.71 -5.60
CA ILE A 224 5.32 8.38 -4.28
C ILE A 224 5.72 7.43 -3.15
N HIS A 225 5.21 6.19 -3.17
CA HIS A 225 5.57 5.16 -2.20
C HIS A 225 7.07 4.80 -2.26
N SER A 226 7.63 4.72 -3.47
CA SER A 226 9.06 4.48 -3.65
C SER A 226 9.90 5.62 -3.06
N ALA A 227 9.47 6.88 -3.22
CA ALA A 227 10.11 8.02 -2.58
C ALA A 227 10.08 7.91 -1.04
N PHE A 228 8.94 7.50 -0.46
CA PHE A 228 8.84 7.24 0.98
C PHE A 228 9.83 6.16 1.46
N ARG A 229 9.94 5.03 0.74
CA ARG A 229 10.92 3.99 1.06
C ARG A 229 12.35 4.52 1.02
N MET A 230 12.73 5.27 -0.02
CA MET A 230 14.07 5.87 -0.12
C MET A 230 14.39 6.80 1.05
N ILE A 231 13.42 7.66 1.43
CA ILE A 231 13.59 8.64 2.51
C ILE A 231 13.72 7.95 3.89
N THR A 232 13.00 6.85 4.11
CA THR A 232 13.00 6.14 5.40
C THR A 232 14.11 5.09 5.52
N GLU A 233 14.73 4.68 4.41
CA GLU A 233 15.74 3.61 4.36
C GLU A 233 16.91 3.79 5.35
N PRO A 234 17.51 4.98 5.53
CA PRO A 234 18.61 5.14 6.48
C PRO A 234 18.19 4.82 7.92
N LYS A 235 17.00 5.27 8.35
CA LYS A 235 16.47 4.99 9.68
C LYS A 235 16.06 3.53 9.82
N ARG A 236 15.41 2.97 8.80
CA ARG A 236 15.07 1.54 8.75
C ARG A 236 16.30 0.66 8.96
N LYS A 237 17.39 0.91 8.25
CA LYS A 237 18.66 0.17 8.41
C LYS A 237 19.24 0.33 9.81
N ALA A 238 19.27 1.55 10.34
CA ALA A 238 19.79 1.82 11.68
C ALA A 238 18.99 1.09 12.77
N TRP A 239 17.65 1.12 12.69
CA TRP A 239 16.78 0.42 13.63
C TRP A 239 16.89 -1.10 13.52
N ALA A 240 16.90 -1.65 12.30
CA ALA A 240 17.09 -3.08 12.09
C ALA A 240 18.44 -3.56 12.66
N GLY A 241 19.52 -2.83 12.39
CA GLY A 241 20.84 -3.13 12.95
C GLY A 241 20.90 -3.01 14.47
N ARG A 242 20.14 -2.09 15.08
CA ARG A 242 20.03 -1.98 16.53
C ARG A 242 19.42 -3.24 17.14
N LEU A 243 18.30 -3.72 16.60
CA LEU A 243 17.66 -4.95 17.07
C LEU A 243 18.55 -6.18 16.85
N GLU A 244 19.22 -6.27 15.71
CA GLU A 244 20.17 -7.34 15.41
C GLU A 244 21.34 -7.36 16.38
N ASN A 245 21.93 -6.21 16.68
CA ASN A 245 23.02 -6.10 17.65
C ASN A 245 22.57 -6.48 19.06
N ALA A 246 21.39 -6.02 19.49
CA ALA A 246 20.83 -6.39 20.81
C ALA A 246 20.58 -7.90 20.91
N ALA A 247 20.03 -8.52 19.86
CA ALA A 247 19.84 -9.97 19.80
C ALA A 247 21.18 -10.73 19.80
N LYS A 248 22.19 -10.18 19.10
CA LYS A 248 23.53 -10.76 19.02
C LYS A 248 24.21 -10.83 20.39
N LEU A 249 24.04 -9.83 21.25
CA LEU A 249 24.58 -9.86 22.62
C LEU A 249 24.12 -11.11 23.38
N PHE A 250 22.85 -11.49 23.23
CA PHE A 250 22.31 -12.70 23.85
C PHE A 250 22.92 -13.97 23.25
N THR A 251 23.01 -14.07 21.92
CA THR A 251 23.56 -15.28 21.26
C THR A 251 25.06 -15.44 21.45
N ASP A 252 25.81 -14.34 21.60
CA ASP A 252 27.24 -14.39 21.89
C ASP A 252 27.48 -14.85 23.34
N GLN A 253 26.60 -14.48 24.30
CA GLN A 253 26.64 -14.95 25.69
C GLN A 253 26.13 -16.39 25.86
N TYR A 254 25.14 -16.80 25.06
CA TYR A 254 24.53 -18.13 25.09
C TYR A 254 24.58 -18.79 23.70
N PRO A 255 25.76 -19.28 23.26
CA PRO A 255 25.90 -19.90 21.94
C PRO A 255 25.01 -21.13 21.77
N GLY A 256 24.35 -21.24 20.61
CA GLY A 256 23.47 -22.37 20.29
C GLY A 256 22.01 -22.19 20.71
N GLU A 257 21.69 -21.13 21.47
CA GLU A 257 20.32 -20.80 21.85
C GLU A 257 19.55 -20.10 20.72
N TYR A 258 18.26 -20.41 20.60
CA TYR A 258 17.37 -19.76 19.64
C TYR A 258 17.00 -18.34 20.09
N THR A 259 16.77 -17.43 19.15
CA THR A 259 16.35 -16.04 19.42
C THR A 259 14.84 -15.82 19.39
N THR A 260 14.04 -16.87 19.17
CA THR A 260 12.58 -16.75 19.10
C THR A 260 12.02 -16.23 20.43
N GLY A 261 11.19 -15.18 20.38
CA GLY A 261 10.60 -14.60 21.58
C GLY A 261 11.58 -13.79 22.43
N LEU A 262 12.79 -13.51 21.93
CA LEU A 262 13.77 -12.67 22.60
C LEU A 262 13.24 -11.23 22.73
N ALA A 263 13.31 -10.70 23.94
CA ALA A 263 12.86 -9.36 24.28
C ALA A 263 13.83 -8.69 25.25
N ILE A 264 13.83 -7.35 25.22
CA ILE A 264 14.39 -6.52 26.27
C ILE A 264 13.25 -5.96 27.13
N LEU A 265 13.36 -6.07 28.45
CA LEU A 265 12.34 -5.56 29.37
C LEU A 265 12.95 -5.00 30.66
N PRO A 266 12.30 -4.01 31.28
CA PRO A 266 12.61 -3.57 32.63
C PRO A 266 11.99 -4.53 33.65
N VAL A 267 12.74 -4.79 34.72
CA VAL A 267 12.30 -5.62 35.85
C VAL A 267 12.46 -4.90 37.18
N ASP A 268 11.58 -5.23 38.12
CA ASP A 268 11.60 -4.75 39.50
C ASP A 268 12.63 -5.52 40.35
N ALA A 269 12.73 -5.14 41.63
CA ALA A 269 13.61 -5.81 42.59
C ALA A 269 13.26 -7.30 42.86
N GLY A 270 12.06 -7.73 42.51
CA GLY A 270 11.64 -9.13 42.56
C GLY A 270 11.96 -9.91 41.28
N GLY A 271 12.53 -9.24 40.26
CA GLY A 271 12.74 -9.83 38.94
C GLY A 271 11.46 -9.95 38.11
N LEU A 272 10.36 -9.32 38.53
CA LEU A 272 9.11 -9.27 37.79
C LEU A 272 9.12 -8.12 36.78
N LYS A 273 8.39 -8.28 35.68
CA LYS A 273 8.21 -7.25 34.66
C LYS A 273 7.66 -5.96 35.28
N ALA A 274 8.39 -4.86 35.11
CA ALA A 274 8.04 -3.54 35.66
C ALA A 274 7.42 -2.59 34.62
N ASP A 275 7.64 -2.83 33.32
CA ASP A 275 7.05 -2.08 32.20
C ASP A 275 6.94 -2.97 30.96
N GLU A 276 6.48 -2.44 29.82
CA GLU A 276 6.34 -3.16 28.55
C GLU A 276 7.66 -3.76 28.05
N GLU A 277 7.56 -4.99 27.54
CA GLU A 277 8.65 -5.70 26.88
C GLU A 277 8.73 -5.32 25.41
N VAL A 278 9.95 -5.28 24.87
CA VAL A 278 10.19 -4.99 23.47
C VAL A 278 10.85 -6.19 22.82
N TYR A 279 10.17 -6.78 21.83
CA TYR A 279 10.69 -7.91 21.10
C TYR A 279 11.81 -7.50 20.14
N ILE A 280 12.96 -8.15 20.29
CA ILE A 280 14.18 -7.90 19.51
C ILE A 280 14.55 -9.10 18.62
N ASP A 281 13.72 -10.14 18.58
CA ASP A 281 13.89 -11.37 17.78
C ASP A 281 13.81 -11.19 16.25
N GLY A 282 13.72 -9.94 15.78
CA GLY A 282 13.70 -9.57 14.37
C GLY A 282 12.39 -9.84 13.64
N ARG A 283 11.29 -10.19 14.34
CA ARG A 283 9.98 -10.42 13.68
C ARG A 283 9.52 -9.22 12.84
N VAL A 284 9.54 -8.02 13.42
CA VAL A 284 9.15 -6.79 12.71
C VAL A 284 10.04 -6.52 11.48
N VAL A 285 11.34 -6.79 11.58
CA VAL A 285 12.29 -6.64 10.47
C VAL A 285 11.97 -7.61 9.34
N ARG A 286 11.69 -8.87 9.66
CA ARG A 286 11.31 -9.90 8.66
C ARG A 286 9.97 -9.60 8.01
N TYR A 287 8.99 -9.14 8.78
CA TYR A 287 7.68 -8.74 8.28
C TYR A 287 7.78 -7.56 7.32
N LEU A 288 8.49 -6.50 7.71
CA LEU A 288 8.73 -5.35 6.84
C LEU A 288 9.44 -5.74 5.54
N ALA A 289 10.46 -6.60 5.63
CA ALA A 289 11.16 -7.09 4.45
C ALA A 289 10.25 -7.92 3.51
N HIS A 290 9.30 -8.69 4.07
CA HIS A 290 8.30 -9.40 3.28
C HIS A 290 7.40 -8.43 2.50
N MET A 291 6.84 -7.42 3.19
CA MET A 291 5.98 -6.40 2.58
C MET A 291 6.68 -5.65 1.45
N GLN A 292 7.94 -5.23 1.69
CA GLN A 292 8.72 -4.49 0.69
C GLN A 292 9.06 -5.32 -0.55
N ARG A 293 9.28 -6.63 -0.38
CA ARG A 293 9.52 -7.54 -1.50
C ARG A 293 8.26 -7.79 -2.34
N LYS A 294 7.09 -7.94 -1.70
CA LYS A 294 5.82 -8.25 -2.39
C LYS A 294 5.52 -7.25 -3.52
N TYR A 295 5.80 -5.96 -3.31
CA TYR A 295 5.53 -4.89 -4.27
C TYR A 295 6.79 -4.14 -4.73
N LEU A 296 7.92 -4.84 -4.87
CA LEU A 296 9.22 -4.22 -5.15
C LEU A 296 9.26 -3.43 -6.48
N ALA A 297 8.56 -3.91 -7.51
CA ALA A 297 8.71 -3.41 -8.88
C ALA A 297 7.43 -2.73 -9.39
N MET A 298 6.91 -1.70 -8.74
CA MET A 298 5.68 -1.01 -9.24
C MET A 298 5.96 0.25 -10.09
N PHE A 299 7.23 0.59 -10.34
CA PHE A 299 7.64 1.82 -11.05
C PHE A 299 7.49 1.78 -12.59
N ASN A 300 7.23 0.61 -13.18
CA ASN A 300 6.89 0.44 -14.60
C ASN A 300 5.53 -0.25 -14.74
N PHE A 301 4.66 -0.08 -13.75
CA PHE A 301 3.42 -0.81 -13.66
C PHE A 301 2.50 -0.56 -14.86
N ALA A 302 2.46 0.66 -15.39
CA ALA A 302 1.64 0.99 -16.55
C ALA A 302 2.07 0.27 -17.83
N LYS A 303 3.34 -0.18 -17.89
CA LYS A 303 3.88 -0.95 -19.03
C LYS A 303 3.49 -2.43 -18.97
N ARG A 304 2.92 -2.90 -17.86
CA ARG A 304 2.45 -4.28 -17.70
C ARG A 304 1.05 -4.40 -18.26
N LYS A 305 0.83 -5.44 -19.06
CA LYS A 305 -0.46 -5.72 -19.66
C LYS A 305 -0.86 -7.15 -19.36
N LEU A 306 -2.13 -7.32 -19.08
CA LEU A 306 -2.81 -8.59 -19.20
C LEU A 306 -3.48 -8.55 -20.57
N ASP A 307 -3.13 -9.50 -21.43
CA ASP A 307 -3.76 -9.65 -22.74
C ASP A 307 -5.09 -10.39 -22.54
N TYR A 308 -6.15 -9.62 -22.27
CA TYR A 308 -7.55 -10.03 -22.41
C TYR A 308 -8.36 -8.94 -23.12
#